data_AF-A0A955DWK4-F1
#
_entry.id   AF-A0A955DWK4-F1
#
_cell.length_a   1.000
_cell.length_b   1.000
_cell.length_c   1.000
_cell.angle_alpha   90.00
_cell.angle_beta   90.00
_cell.angle_gamma   90.00
#
_symmetry.space_group_name_H-M   'P 1'
#
loop_
_entity.id
_entity.type
_entity.pdbx_description
1 polymer ?
#
loop_
_entity_poly.entity_id
_entity_poly.type
_entity_poly.pdbx_seq_one_letter_code
_entity_poly.pdbx_strand_id
1 'polypeptide(L)'
;SLRAMGVHTIISVDGAVPDVERAATYGLRYVHLPIGYGGFDEERRLQLVRATRDGRREGPVYVHCHHGQHRSAGAAATVVASLGWDTPDAMIERMHVAGTSPHYAGLYACAAAATVVPDEVIDGVDGDLPEVSRPTDLVRSMVEMGHTIDHLARIDAWNWTTPEDHPDLVPLAEASRLADLLRFVETPVPGSKDEASATSLARLLEASRREAATLEDLIARTRDVAALQHQLGMVANSCLACHERLRD
;
A
#
# COMPACT_ATOMS: atom_id res chain seq x y z
N SER A 1 2.68 7.63 -23.93
CA SER A 1 3.45 7.87 -22.69
C SER A 1 2.69 8.85 -21.81
N LEU A 2 2.94 8.90 -20.49
CA LEU A 2 2.27 9.84 -19.57
C LEU A 2 2.41 11.30 -20.02
N ARG A 3 3.62 11.67 -20.48
CA ARG A 3 3.89 13.00 -21.06
C ARG A 3 3.02 13.32 -22.28
N ALA A 4 2.76 12.35 -23.16
CA ALA A 4 1.89 12.55 -24.31
C ALA A 4 0.42 12.76 -23.92
N MET A 5 0.01 12.36 -22.70
CA MET A 5 -1.30 12.63 -22.12
C MET A 5 -1.33 13.95 -21.32
N GLY A 6 -0.25 14.74 -21.35
CA GLY A 6 -0.13 16.01 -20.63
C GLY A 6 0.12 15.85 -19.12
N VAL A 7 0.41 14.63 -18.65
CA VAL A 7 0.68 14.39 -17.23
C VAL A 7 2.01 15.02 -16.86
N HIS A 8 2.01 15.81 -15.78
CA HIS A 8 3.20 16.41 -15.17
C HIS A 8 3.48 15.86 -13.77
N THR A 9 2.44 15.42 -13.05
CA THR A 9 2.54 14.88 -11.68
C THR A 9 2.07 13.43 -11.64
N ILE A 10 2.91 12.57 -11.07
CA ILE A 10 2.58 11.19 -10.73
C ILE A 10 2.45 11.08 -9.22
N ILE A 11 1.35 10.48 -8.76
CA ILE A 11 1.16 10.10 -7.35
C ILE A 11 1.20 8.58 -7.28
N SER A 12 2.25 8.02 -6.66
CA SER A 12 2.24 6.60 -6.28
C SER A 12 1.64 6.45 -4.89
N VAL A 13 0.62 5.61 -4.80
CA VAL A 13 0.12 5.08 -3.53
C VAL A 13 0.58 3.64 -3.30
N ASP A 14 1.53 3.17 -4.11
CA ASP A 14 2.21 1.90 -3.87
C ASP A 14 3.22 2.03 -2.74
N GLY A 15 3.52 0.91 -2.07
CA GLY A 15 4.62 0.83 -1.14
C GLY A 15 5.97 0.63 -1.80
N ALA A 16 6.01 0.19 -3.06
CA ALA A 16 7.25 0.15 -3.82
C ALA A 16 7.84 1.56 -3.97
N VAL A 17 9.15 1.68 -3.73
CA VAL A 17 9.89 2.92 -3.97
C VAL A 17 9.82 3.25 -5.47
N PRO A 18 9.34 4.44 -5.86
CA PRO A 18 9.23 4.81 -7.25
C PRO A 18 10.59 5.11 -7.88
N ASP A 19 10.68 4.93 -9.20
CA ASP A 19 11.84 5.30 -10.02
C ASP A 19 11.81 6.80 -10.34
N VAL A 20 12.15 7.62 -9.33
CA VAL A 20 12.10 9.08 -9.37
C VAL A 20 13.12 9.67 -10.36
N GLU A 21 14.30 9.05 -10.48
CA GLU A 21 15.34 9.50 -11.42
C GLU A 21 14.84 9.40 -12.86
N ARG A 22 14.27 8.26 -13.24
CA ARG A 22 13.68 8.10 -14.57
C ARG A 22 12.54 9.08 -14.79
N ALA A 23 11.67 9.29 -13.81
CA ALA A 23 10.59 10.27 -13.93
C ALA A 23 11.12 11.70 -14.19
N ALA A 24 12.18 12.10 -13.49
CA ALA A 24 12.83 13.39 -13.67
C ALA A 24 13.42 13.54 -15.09
N THR A 25 14.00 12.49 -15.68
CA THR A 25 14.49 12.55 -17.08
C THR A 25 13.39 12.86 -18.10
N TYR A 26 12.13 12.57 -17.76
CA TYR A 26 10.96 12.89 -18.59
C TYR A 26 10.25 14.19 -18.18
N GLY A 27 10.79 14.93 -17.19
CA GLY A 27 10.21 16.16 -16.65
C GLY A 27 8.92 15.90 -15.85
N LEU A 28 8.80 14.73 -15.23
CA LEU A 28 7.65 14.34 -14.42
C LEU A 28 8.01 14.47 -12.93
N ARG A 29 7.16 15.18 -12.18
CA ARG A 29 7.24 15.23 -10.72
C ARG A 29 6.63 13.97 -10.13
N TYR A 30 7.31 13.36 -9.17
CA TYR A 30 6.81 12.21 -8.43
C TYR A 30 6.40 12.62 -7.01
N VAL A 31 5.27 12.13 -6.54
CA VAL A 31 4.83 12.22 -5.16
C VAL A 31 4.54 10.80 -4.68
N HIS A 32 5.18 10.38 -3.60
CA HIS A 32 5.05 9.03 -3.07
C HIS A 32 4.31 9.08 -1.74
N LEU A 33 3.03 8.69 -1.77
CA LEU A 33 2.13 8.68 -0.62
C LEU A 33 1.47 7.32 -0.51
N PRO A 34 2.21 6.28 -0.08
CA PRO A 34 1.67 4.94 0.01
C PRO A 34 0.42 4.80 0.87
N ILE A 35 -0.45 3.87 0.52
CA ILE A 35 -1.58 3.48 1.38
C ILE A 35 -1.65 1.97 1.51
N GLY A 36 -2.28 1.51 2.59
CA GLY A 36 -2.58 0.10 2.76
C GLY A 36 -3.93 -0.30 2.16
N TYR A 37 -4.15 -1.59 1.99
CA TYR A 37 -5.47 -2.13 1.61
C TYR A 37 -6.52 -2.04 2.72
N GLY A 38 -6.07 -1.89 3.97
CA GLY A 38 -6.92 -1.62 5.13
C GLY A 38 -7.47 -0.19 5.18
N GLY A 39 -7.15 0.65 4.19
CA GLY A 39 -7.47 2.07 4.20
C GLY A 39 -6.28 2.92 4.63
N PHE A 40 -6.55 4.20 4.90
CA PHE A 40 -5.55 5.19 5.29
C PHE A 40 -6.19 6.25 6.18
N ASP A 41 -5.36 6.92 6.97
CA ASP A 41 -5.80 7.92 7.94
C ASP A 41 -6.07 9.30 7.32
N GLU A 42 -6.54 10.21 8.16
CA GLU A 42 -6.88 11.58 7.77
C GLU A 42 -5.68 12.38 7.27
N GLU A 43 -4.51 12.21 7.87
CA GLU A 43 -3.29 12.87 7.44
C GLU A 43 -2.94 12.46 6.00
N ARG A 44 -2.92 11.15 5.73
CA ARG A 44 -2.66 10.61 4.40
C ARG A 44 -3.73 11.04 3.40
N ARG A 45 -5.00 11.11 3.81
CA ARG A 45 -6.08 11.65 2.97
C ARG A 45 -5.80 13.08 2.55
N LEU A 46 -5.46 13.95 3.49
CA LEU A 46 -5.19 15.37 3.24
C LEU A 46 -3.94 15.58 2.37
N GLN A 47 -2.89 14.77 2.57
CA GLN A 47 -1.69 14.77 1.70
C GLN A 47 -2.05 14.39 0.25
N LEU A 48 -2.86 13.35 0.04
CA LEU A 48 -3.30 12.93 -1.29
C LEU A 48 -4.18 13.99 -1.98
N VAL A 49 -5.09 14.61 -1.22
CA VAL A 49 -5.94 15.72 -1.68
C VAL A 49 -5.08 16.91 -2.10
N ARG A 50 -4.13 17.31 -1.25
CA ARG A 50 -3.18 18.40 -1.53
C ARG A 50 -2.37 18.12 -2.79
N ALA A 51 -1.74 16.95 -2.87
CA ALA A 51 -0.93 16.54 -4.01
C ALA A 51 -1.71 16.62 -5.32
N THR A 52 -2.96 16.13 -5.31
CA THR A 52 -3.81 16.08 -6.49
C THR A 52 -4.29 17.47 -6.90
N ARG A 53 -4.75 18.29 -5.95
CA ARG A 53 -5.20 19.67 -6.23
C ARG A 53 -4.07 20.51 -6.82
N ASP A 54 -2.89 20.44 -6.22
CA ASP A 54 -1.74 21.22 -6.65
C ASP A 54 -1.21 20.73 -8.00
N GLY A 55 -1.02 19.42 -8.17
CA GLY A 55 -0.60 18.83 -9.45
C GLY A 55 -1.55 19.13 -10.59
N ARG A 56 -2.86 19.26 -10.32
CA ARG A 56 -3.86 19.63 -11.32
C ARG A 56 -3.69 21.02 -11.91
N ARG A 57 -2.95 21.92 -11.24
CA ARG A 57 -2.61 23.25 -11.77
C ARG A 57 -1.62 23.17 -12.94
N GLU A 58 -0.83 22.11 -13.00
CA GLU A 58 0.20 21.88 -14.04
C GLU A 58 -0.32 20.98 -15.17
N GLY A 59 -1.29 20.11 -14.91
CA GLY A 59 -1.89 19.23 -15.93
C GLY A 59 -2.72 18.11 -15.31
N PRO A 60 -3.12 17.09 -16.08
CA PRO A 60 -3.67 15.85 -15.50
C PRO A 60 -2.70 15.20 -14.51
N VAL A 61 -3.24 14.65 -13.42
CA VAL A 61 -2.48 13.90 -12.41
C VAL A 61 -2.69 12.41 -12.65
N TYR A 62 -1.61 11.62 -12.60
CA TYR A 62 -1.70 10.17 -12.72
C TYR A 62 -1.49 9.51 -11.35
N VAL A 63 -2.54 8.88 -10.82
CA VAL A 63 -2.48 8.11 -9.57
C VAL A 63 -2.35 6.63 -9.90
N HIS A 64 -1.38 5.94 -9.30
CA HIS A 64 -1.22 4.49 -9.49
C HIS A 64 -0.79 3.76 -8.22
N CYS A 65 -0.97 2.44 -8.24
CA CYS A 65 -0.36 1.51 -7.30
C CYS A 65 0.35 0.41 -8.12
N HIS A 66 0.49 -0.80 -7.58
CA HIS A 66 1.13 -1.90 -8.30
C HIS A 66 0.32 -2.36 -9.52
N HIS A 67 -0.96 -2.69 -9.30
CA HIS A 67 -1.86 -3.20 -10.34
C HIS A 67 -2.85 -2.16 -10.88
N GLY A 68 -2.91 -0.97 -10.28
CA GLY A 68 -3.86 0.07 -10.66
C GLY A 68 -5.33 -0.20 -10.29
N GLN A 69 -5.61 -1.35 -9.69
CA GLN A 69 -6.97 -1.89 -9.52
C GLN A 69 -7.61 -1.56 -8.17
N HIS A 70 -6.80 -1.38 -7.12
CA HIS A 70 -7.28 -1.39 -5.73
C HIS A 70 -6.91 -0.11 -4.98
N ARG A 71 -5.67 -0.04 -4.48
CA ARG A 71 -5.17 1.10 -3.71
C ARG A 71 -5.32 2.42 -4.48
N SER A 72 -4.91 2.47 -5.75
CA SER A 72 -5.08 3.67 -6.58
C SER A 72 -6.54 4.03 -6.83
N ALA A 73 -7.43 3.03 -6.97
CA ALA A 73 -8.86 3.28 -7.13
C ALA A 73 -9.47 3.85 -5.85
N GLY A 74 -9.13 3.28 -4.69
CA GLY A 74 -9.55 3.80 -3.37
C GLY A 74 -9.03 5.22 -3.11
N ALA A 75 -7.74 5.48 -3.35
CA ALA A 75 -7.18 6.82 -3.22
C ALA A 75 -7.85 7.81 -4.18
N ALA A 76 -8.00 7.46 -5.47
CA ALA A 76 -8.63 8.33 -6.44
C ALA A 76 -10.09 8.61 -6.07
N ALA A 77 -10.83 7.61 -5.61
CA ALA A 77 -12.22 7.76 -5.16
C ALA A 77 -12.33 8.74 -3.99
N THR A 78 -11.54 8.53 -2.93
CA THR A 78 -11.51 9.43 -1.78
C THR A 78 -11.09 10.84 -2.16
N VAL A 79 -10.08 11.01 -3.01
CA VAL A 79 -9.57 12.34 -3.41
C VAL A 79 -10.59 13.10 -4.25
N VAL A 80 -11.19 12.47 -5.26
CA VAL A 80 -12.19 13.11 -6.14
C VAL A 80 -13.40 13.56 -5.32
N ALA A 81 -13.89 12.72 -4.40
CA ALA A 81 -14.95 13.09 -3.47
C ALA A 81 -14.52 14.22 -2.52
N SER A 82 -13.30 14.15 -1.99
CA SER A 82 -12.75 15.16 -1.07
C SER A 82 -12.50 16.52 -1.74
N LEU A 83 -12.31 16.56 -3.05
CA LEU A 83 -12.20 17.80 -3.84
C LEU A 83 -13.56 18.30 -4.35
N GLY A 84 -14.66 17.59 -4.04
CA GLY A 84 -16.01 17.94 -4.48
C GLY A 84 -16.22 17.82 -6.00
N TRP A 85 -15.40 17.04 -6.69
CA TRP A 85 -15.52 16.84 -8.14
C TRP A 85 -16.59 15.80 -8.51
N ASP A 86 -16.88 14.88 -7.60
CA ASP A 86 -17.99 13.92 -7.70
C ASP A 86 -18.41 13.47 -6.29
N THR A 87 -19.49 12.68 -6.19
CA THR A 87 -19.98 12.17 -4.89
C THR A 87 -19.22 10.91 -4.44
N PRO A 88 -19.17 10.61 -3.13
CA PRO A 88 -18.67 9.33 -2.63
C PRO A 88 -19.28 8.12 -3.33
N ASP A 89 -20.61 8.10 -3.50
CA ASP A 89 -21.33 6.99 -4.15
C ASP A 89 -20.90 6.81 -5.61
N ALA A 90 -20.81 7.90 -6.37
CA ALA A 90 -20.35 7.84 -7.77
C ALA A 90 -18.91 7.34 -7.86
N MET A 91 -18.06 7.71 -6.90
CA MET A 91 -16.67 7.26 -6.87
C MET A 91 -16.50 5.81 -6.41
N ILE A 92 -17.38 5.29 -5.54
CA ILE A 92 -17.46 3.87 -5.22
C ILE A 92 -17.82 3.06 -6.47
N GLU A 93 -18.76 3.53 -7.29
CA GLU A 93 -19.04 2.89 -8.59
C GLU A 93 -17.81 2.90 -9.52
N ARG A 94 -17.00 3.97 -9.50
CA ARG A 94 -15.72 3.99 -10.23
C ARG A 94 -14.72 2.96 -9.70
N MET A 95 -14.70 2.68 -8.40
CA MET A 95 -13.88 1.60 -7.84
C MET A 95 -14.29 0.24 -8.40
N HIS A 96 -15.59 -0.02 -8.57
CA HIS A 96 -16.08 -1.24 -9.21
C HIS A 96 -15.68 -1.32 -10.69
N VAL A 97 -15.74 -0.21 -11.44
CA VAL A 97 -15.24 -0.14 -12.83
C VAL A 97 -13.74 -0.47 -12.91
N ALA A 98 -12.96 0.00 -11.94
CA ALA A 98 -11.54 -0.32 -11.85
C ALA A 98 -11.28 -1.79 -11.47
N GLY A 99 -12.30 -2.56 -11.06
CA GLY A 99 -12.18 -3.94 -10.61
C GLY A 99 -11.84 -4.09 -9.14
N THR A 100 -12.07 -3.07 -8.30
CA THR A 100 -11.70 -3.13 -6.88
C THR A 100 -12.46 -4.26 -6.17
N SER A 101 -11.74 -5.21 -5.57
CA SER A 101 -12.36 -6.32 -4.85
C SER A 101 -13.16 -5.80 -3.65
N PRO A 102 -14.42 -6.24 -3.44
CA PRO A 102 -15.24 -5.84 -2.29
C PRO A 102 -14.64 -6.25 -0.94
N HIS A 103 -13.67 -7.17 -0.94
CA HIS A 103 -12.95 -7.57 0.27
C HIS A 103 -12.02 -6.49 0.84
N TYR A 104 -11.69 -5.45 0.07
CA TYR A 104 -10.91 -4.30 0.57
C TYR A 104 -11.81 -3.24 1.22
N ALA A 105 -12.55 -3.66 2.25
CA ALA A 105 -13.55 -2.83 2.93
C ALA A 105 -12.97 -1.50 3.44
N GLY A 106 -11.70 -1.48 3.87
CA GLY A 106 -11.03 -0.26 4.31
C GLY A 106 -10.90 0.81 3.21
N LEU A 107 -10.58 0.42 1.98
CA LEU A 107 -10.53 1.35 0.85
C LEU A 107 -11.91 1.91 0.50
N TYR A 108 -12.95 1.07 0.54
CA TYR A 108 -14.33 1.52 0.33
C TYR A 108 -14.81 2.43 1.48
N ALA A 109 -14.42 2.14 2.72
CA ALA A 109 -14.74 2.99 3.86
C ALA A 109 -14.10 4.38 3.73
N CYS A 110 -12.84 4.46 3.29
CA CYS A 110 -12.19 5.74 3.00
C CYS A 110 -12.91 6.54 1.90
N ALA A 111 -13.42 5.87 0.85
CA ALA A 111 -14.17 6.53 -0.21
C ALA A 111 -15.55 7.00 0.28
N ALA A 112 -16.30 6.13 0.97
CA ALA A 112 -17.63 6.41 1.49
C ALA A 112 -17.66 7.54 2.53
N ALA A 113 -16.64 7.59 3.39
CA ALA A 113 -16.52 8.61 4.43
C ALA A 113 -15.92 9.94 3.94
N ALA A 114 -15.53 10.03 2.67
CA ALA A 114 -14.90 11.22 2.12
C ALA A 114 -15.85 12.43 2.16
N THR A 115 -15.38 13.54 2.72
CA THR A 115 -16.08 14.82 2.73
C THR A 115 -15.27 15.87 2.00
N VAL A 116 -15.97 16.85 1.41
CA VAL A 116 -15.34 17.97 0.72
C VAL A 116 -14.45 18.73 1.71
N VAL A 117 -13.18 18.90 1.34
CA VAL A 117 -12.18 19.58 2.15
C VAL A 117 -12.11 21.05 1.72
N PRO A 118 -12.29 22.01 2.63
CA PRO A 118 -12.13 23.43 2.32
C PRO A 118 -10.70 23.75 1.90
N ASP A 119 -10.53 24.71 0.99
CA ASP A 119 -9.20 25.12 0.51
C ASP A 119 -8.26 25.53 1.63
N GLU A 120 -8.76 26.19 2.68
CA GLU A 120 -7.98 26.59 3.86
C GLU A 120 -7.35 25.39 4.59
N VAL A 121 -8.08 24.28 4.66
CA VAL A 121 -7.58 23.03 5.29
C VAL A 121 -6.51 22.40 4.41
N ILE A 122 -6.74 22.36 3.09
CA ILE A 122 -5.75 21.85 2.14
C ILE A 122 -4.51 22.77 2.14
N ASP A 123 -4.68 24.07 2.30
CA ASP A 123 -3.60 25.06 2.39
C ASP A 123 -2.76 24.94 3.65
N GLY A 124 -3.32 24.39 4.74
CA GLY A 124 -2.61 24.07 5.97
C GLY A 124 -1.77 22.79 5.93
N VAL A 125 -1.93 21.94 4.92
CA VAL A 125 -1.09 20.75 4.71
C VAL A 125 0.25 21.17 4.11
N ASP A 126 1.35 20.62 4.62
CA ASP A 126 2.67 20.86 4.04
C ASP A 126 2.69 20.48 2.55
N GLY A 127 3.13 21.43 1.72
CA GLY A 127 3.24 21.26 0.27
C GLY A 127 4.51 20.53 -0.16
N ASP A 128 5.50 20.40 0.73
CA ASP A 128 6.75 19.66 0.50
C ASP A 128 6.53 18.14 0.67
N LEU A 129 5.70 17.59 -0.22
CA LEU A 129 5.35 16.18 -0.21
C LEU A 129 6.50 15.34 -0.78
N PRO A 130 6.83 14.20 -0.15
CA PRO A 130 8.03 13.45 -0.47
C PRO A 130 7.93 12.79 -1.85
N GLU A 131 9.03 12.83 -2.61
CA GLU A 131 9.19 12.01 -3.83
C GLU A 131 9.36 10.52 -3.50
N VAL A 132 9.82 10.21 -2.28
CA VAL A 132 9.93 8.87 -1.70
C VAL A 132 9.53 8.91 -0.23
N SER A 133 8.38 8.32 0.12
CA SER A 133 7.95 8.12 1.51
C SER A 133 8.63 6.89 2.09
N ARG A 134 9.16 7.02 3.31
CA ARG A 134 9.70 5.90 4.07
C ARG A 134 8.96 5.72 5.40
N PRO A 135 8.48 4.51 5.70
CA PRO A 135 7.81 4.19 6.96
C PRO A 135 8.76 4.23 8.16
N THR A 136 8.16 4.42 9.33
CA THR A 136 8.86 4.62 10.59
C THR A 136 9.31 3.29 11.22
N ASP A 137 10.61 3.21 11.50
CA ASP A 137 11.38 2.20 12.26
C ASP A 137 11.11 0.71 11.95
N LEU A 138 12.18 0.02 11.51
CA LEU A 138 12.27 -1.43 11.30
C LEU A 138 11.70 -2.23 12.47
N VAL A 139 12.01 -1.86 13.72
CA VAL A 139 11.59 -2.61 14.91
C VAL A 139 10.07 -2.64 15.03
N ARG A 140 9.41 -1.50 14.82
CA ARG A 140 7.95 -1.41 14.89
C ARG A 140 7.29 -2.24 13.79
N SER A 141 7.86 -2.18 12.58
CA SER A 141 7.36 -2.97 11.45
C SER A 141 7.47 -4.47 11.74
N MET A 142 8.55 -4.94 12.36
CA MET A 142 8.73 -6.35 12.73
C MET A 142 7.71 -6.83 13.78
N VAL A 143 7.37 -6.01 14.78
CA VAL A 143 6.34 -6.35 15.76
C VAL A 143 4.96 -6.48 15.10
N GLU A 144 4.60 -5.51 14.26
CA GLU A 144 3.32 -5.54 13.52
C GLU A 144 3.23 -6.72 12.55
N MET A 145 4.34 -7.08 11.89
CA MET A 145 4.41 -8.29 11.06
C MET A 145 4.18 -9.55 11.89
N GLY A 146 4.77 -9.62 13.09
CA GLY A 146 4.57 -10.73 14.02
C GLY A 146 3.09 -10.93 14.36
N HIS A 147 2.40 -9.85 14.78
CA HIS A 147 0.96 -9.92 15.07
C HIS A 147 0.14 -10.34 13.84
N THR A 148 0.50 -9.84 12.66
CA THR A 148 -0.22 -10.17 11.41
C THR A 148 -0.01 -11.64 11.03
N ILE A 149 1.18 -12.21 11.25
CA ILE A 149 1.45 -13.64 11.04
C ILE A 149 0.63 -14.48 12.03
N ASP A 150 0.53 -14.08 13.30
CA ASP A 150 -0.31 -14.77 14.30
C ASP A 150 -1.80 -14.76 13.89
N HIS A 151 -2.29 -13.64 13.35
CA HIS A 151 -3.63 -13.55 12.79
C HIS A 151 -3.82 -14.49 11.60
N LEU A 152 -2.87 -14.53 10.67
CA LEU A 152 -2.90 -15.44 9.51
C LEU A 152 -2.87 -16.91 9.92
N ALA A 153 -2.12 -17.27 10.96
CA ALA A 153 -2.11 -18.61 11.53
C ALA A 153 -3.48 -18.96 12.16
N ARG A 154 -4.14 -18.00 12.82
CA ARG A 154 -5.52 -18.21 13.29
C ARG A 154 -6.50 -18.36 12.14
N ILE A 155 -6.40 -17.55 11.09
CA ILE A 155 -7.22 -17.67 9.88
C ILE A 155 -7.02 -19.05 9.21
N ASP A 156 -5.79 -19.56 9.18
CA ASP A 156 -5.48 -20.90 8.69
C ASP A 156 -6.18 -21.99 9.51
N ALA A 157 -6.16 -21.88 10.84
CA ALA A 157 -6.89 -22.78 11.74
C ALA A 157 -8.42 -22.76 11.50
N TRP A 158 -8.93 -21.71 10.87
CA TRP A 158 -10.32 -21.56 10.42
C TRP A 158 -10.49 -21.82 8.92
N ASN A 159 -9.60 -22.59 8.31
CA ASN A 159 -9.63 -22.96 6.88
C ASN A 159 -9.77 -21.75 5.95
N TRP A 160 -9.06 -20.66 6.25
CA TRP A 160 -9.03 -19.44 5.42
C TRP A 160 -10.40 -18.76 5.27
N THR A 161 -11.22 -18.87 6.31
CA THR A 161 -12.46 -18.13 6.50
C THR A 161 -12.33 -17.15 7.66
N THR A 162 -13.16 -16.10 7.68
CA THR A 162 -13.19 -15.16 8.82
C THR A 162 -13.73 -15.89 10.05
N PRO A 163 -12.98 -15.93 11.18
CA PRO A 163 -13.45 -16.54 12.43
C PRO A 163 -14.73 -15.88 12.96
N GLU A 164 -15.71 -16.67 13.41
CA GLU A 164 -16.96 -16.15 13.95
C GLU A 164 -16.75 -15.32 15.23
N ASP A 165 -15.77 -15.71 16.04
CA ASP A 165 -15.41 -15.05 17.30
C ASP A 165 -14.42 -13.89 17.11
N HIS A 166 -14.00 -13.62 15.87
CA HIS A 166 -13.10 -12.53 15.50
C HIS A 166 -13.42 -12.04 14.08
N PRO A 167 -14.56 -11.34 13.90
CA PRO A 167 -15.06 -10.93 12.58
C PRO A 167 -14.18 -9.92 11.83
N ASP A 168 -13.24 -9.30 12.54
CA ASP A 168 -12.20 -8.40 12.04
C ASP A 168 -11.05 -9.14 11.34
N LEU A 169 -10.84 -10.44 11.59
CA LEU A 169 -9.76 -11.23 10.97
C LEU A 169 -10.17 -11.72 9.58
N VAL A 170 -10.29 -10.77 8.65
CA VAL A 170 -10.61 -11.05 7.25
C VAL A 170 -9.35 -11.57 6.53
N PRO A 171 -9.36 -12.77 5.92
CA PRO A 171 -8.17 -13.40 5.35
C PRO A 171 -7.40 -12.52 4.37
N LEU A 172 -8.09 -11.89 3.43
CA LEU A 172 -7.46 -11.02 2.45
C LEU A 172 -6.88 -9.76 3.09
N ALA A 173 -7.56 -9.19 4.10
CA ALA A 173 -7.12 -7.97 4.75
C ALA A 173 -5.82 -8.20 5.54
N GLU A 174 -5.73 -9.31 6.28
CA GLU A 174 -4.51 -9.65 7.03
C GLU A 174 -3.34 -10.00 6.11
N ALA A 175 -3.57 -10.75 5.02
CA ALA A 175 -2.51 -11.02 4.05
C ALA A 175 -2.02 -9.74 3.37
N SER A 176 -2.94 -8.83 3.04
CA SER A 176 -2.61 -7.52 2.49
C SER A 176 -1.82 -6.67 3.48
N ARG A 177 -2.19 -6.68 4.77
CA ARG A 177 -1.48 -5.98 5.83
C ARG A 177 -0.04 -6.46 5.93
N LEU A 178 0.20 -7.77 5.89
CA LEU A 178 1.56 -8.32 5.94
C LEU A 178 2.38 -7.90 4.71
N ALA A 179 1.78 -8.00 3.53
CA ALA A 179 2.42 -7.57 2.28
C ALA A 179 2.75 -6.07 2.31
N ASP A 180 1.86 -5.24 2.84
CA ASP A 180 2.08 -3.81 3.02
C ASP A 180 3.19 -3.52 4.03
N LEU A 181 3.19 -4.12 5.22
CA LEU A 181 4.26 -3.96 6.21
C LEU A 181 5.62 -4.32 5.62
N LEU A 182 5.71 -5.40 4.83
CA LEU A 182 6.95 -5.81 4.18
C LEU A 182 7.36 -4.87 3.06
N ARG A 183 6.41 -4.31 2.28
CA ARG A 183 6.72 -3.25 1.31
C ARG A 183 7.22 -1.98 2.00
N PHE A 184 6.71 -1.71 3.19
CA PHE A 184 6.94 -0.50 3.96
C PHE A 184 8.19 -0.50 4.83
N VAL A 185 8.69 -1.67 5.21
CA VAL A 185 9.88 -1.69 6.06
C VAL A 185 11.10 -1.11 5.34
N GLU A 186 11.75 -0.13 5.98
CA GLU A 186 12.99 0.46 5.48
C GLU A 186 14.09 -0.60 5.40
N THR A 187 14.87 -0.54 4.32
CA THR A 187 16.15 -1.24 4.23
C THR A 187 17.27 -0.21 4.40
N PRO A 188 18.33 -0.50 5.18
CA PRO A 188 19.47 0.38 5.26
C PRO A 188 20.06 0.63 3.87
N VAL A 189 20.37 1.90 3.56
CA VAL A 189 20.96 2.32 2.28
C VAL A 189 22.42 1.84 2.19
N PRO A 190 22.91 1.40 1.02
CA PRO A 190 24.33 1.11 0.79
C PRO A 190 25.22 2.28 1.25
N GLY A 191 26.24 2.01 2.07
CA GLY A 191 27.10 3.01 2.72
C GLY A 191 27.06 3.03 4.25
N SER A 192 26.30 2.14 4.90
CA SER A 192 26.40 1.89 6.34
C SER A 192 27.73 1.17 6.67
N LYS A 193 28.15 1.21 7.94
CA LYS A 193 29.40 0.54 8.42
C LYS A 193 29.43 -0.97 8.19
N ASP A 194 28.32 -1.59 7.79
CA ASP A 194 28.18 -3.01 7.48
C ASP A 194 27.34 -3.22 6.20
N GLU A 195 27.95 -2.87 5.07
CA GLU A 195 27.36 -2.95 3.72
C GLU A 195 26.94 -4.38 3.33
N ALA A 196 27.66 -5.39 3.82
CA ALA A 196 27.35 -6.79 3.57
C ALA A 196 26.05 -7.22 4.27
N SER A 197 25.87 -6.83 5.54
CA SER A 197 24.63 -7.09 6.28
C SER A 197 23.45 -6.29 5.74
N ALA A 198 23.65 -5.03 5.32
CA ALA A 198 22.62 -4.22 4.67
C ALA A 198 22.13 -4.85 3.35
N THR A 199 23.06 -5.30 2.51
CA THR A 199 22.75 -5.99 1.24
C THR A 199 22.04 -7.32 1.49
N SER A 200 22.47 -8.07 2.51
CA SER A 200 21.82 -9.32 2.91
C SER A 200 20.39 -9.08 3.41
N LEU A 201 20.18 -8.05 4.25
CA LEU A 201 18.86 -7.67 4.76
C LEU A 201 17.91 -7.27 3.64
N ALA A 202 18.37 -6.43 2.70
CA ALA A 202 17.56 -6.02 1.56
C ALA A 202 17.12 -7.22 0.71
N ARG A 203 18.02 -8.17 0.45
CA ARG A 203 17.72 -9.39 -0.32
C ARG A 203 16.72 -10.30 0.40
N LEU A 204 16.85 -10.46 1.73
CA LEU A 204 15.98 -11.32 2.53
C LEU A 204 14.59 -10.70 2.68
N LEU A 205 14.49 -9.40 2.94
CA LEU A 205 13.22 -8.68 2.96
C LEU A 205 12.52 -8.72 1.61
N GLU A 206 13.27 -8.64 0.50
CA GLU A 206 12.70 -8.77 -0.84
C GLU A 206 12.14 -10.18 -1.11
N ALA A 207 12.76 -11.23 -0.55
CA ALA A 207 12.18 -12.57 -0.60
C ALA A 207 10.85 -12.61 0.18
N SER A 208 10.81 -12.10 1.41
CA SER A 208 9.59 -12.04 2.21
C SER A 208 8.48 -11.23 1.55
N ARG A 209 8.81 -10.08 0.92
CA ARG A 209 7.85 -9.28 0.14
C ARG A 209 7.18 -10.09 -0.97
N ARG A 210 7.97 -10.86 -1.73
CA ARG A 210 7.44 -11.69 -2.82
C ARG A 210 6.50 -12.77 -2.30
N GLU A 211 6.88 -13.46 -1.22
CA GLU A 211 6.04 -14.51 -0.65
C GLU A 211 4.73 -13.95 -0.08
N ALA A 212 4.78 -12.80 0.60
CA ALA A 212 3.60 -12.15 1.14
C ALA A 212 2.67 -11.60 0.05
N ALA A 213 3.22 -11.00 -1.01
CA ALA A 213 2.43 -10.56 -2.17
C ALA A 213 1.78 -11.75 -2.91
N THR A 214 2.49 -12.87 -3.03
CA THR A 214 1.94 -14.09 -3.62
C THR A 214 0.79 -14.64 -2.78
N LEU A 215 0.90 -14.62 -1.45
CA LEU A 215 -0.20 -15.00 -0.56
C LEU A 215 -1.43 -14.11 -0.74
N GLU A 216 -1.22 -12.79 -0.77
CA GLU A 216 -2.27 -11.78 -1.02
C GLU A 216 -3.01 -12.07 -2.34
N ASP A 217 -2.27 -12.21 -3.44
CA ASP A 217 -2.83 -12.48 -4.77
C ASP A 217 -3.56 -13.83 -4.83
N LEU A 218 -3.04 -14.84 -4.16
CA LEU A 218 -3.64 -16.17 -4.12
C LEU A 218 -5.00 -16.14 -3.41
N ILE A 219 -5.09 -15.52 -2.23
CA ILE A 219 -6.36 -15.37 -1.48
C ILE A 219 -7.41 -14.60 -2.29
N ALA A 220 -6.98 -13.60 -3.08
CA ALA A 220 -7.89 -12.83 -3.92
C ALA A 220 -8.51 -13.66 -5.07
N ARG A 221 -7.88 -14.79 -5.45
CA ARG A 221 -8.23 -15.55 -6.66
C ARG A 221 -8.74 -16.96 -6.39
N THR A 222 -8.42 -17.56 -5.25
CA THR A 222 -8.78 -18.95 -4.95
C THR A 222 -9.27 -19.13 -3.51
N ARG A 223 -9.96 -20.25 -3.28
CA ARG A 223 -10.36 -20.77 -1.97
C ARG A 223 -9.72 -22.13 -1.66
N ASP A 224 -8.68 -22.50 -2.43
CA ASP A 224 -7.91 -23.72 -2.21
C ASP A 224 -7.06 -23.61 -0.93
N VAL A 225 -7.56 -24.20 0.16
CA VAL A 225 -6.93 -24.17 1.48
C VAL A 225 -5.50 -24.75 1.44
N ALA A 226 -5.25 -25.80 0.66
CA ALA A 226 -3.93 -26.42 0.61
C ALA A 226 -2.91 -25.49 -0.06
N ALA A 227 -3.33 -24.78 -1.12
CA ALA A 227 -2.48 -23.78 -1.78
C ALA A 227 -2.18 -22.59 -0.85
N LEU A 228 -3.18 -22.12 -0.10
CA LEU A 228 -3.02 -21.03 0.87
C LEU A 228 -2.11 -21.40 2.03
N GLN A 229 -2.28 -22.61 2.58
CA GLN A 229 -1.41 -23.18 3.62
C GLN A 229 0.03 -23.30 3.15
N HIS A 230 0.24 -23.82 1.95
CA HIS A 230 1.57 -23.91 1.36
C HIS A 230 2.22 -22.52 1.27
N GLN A 231 1.49 -21.53 0.76
CA GLN A 231 2.03 -20.18 0.59
C GLN A 231 2.28 -19.47 1.93
N LEU A 232 1.43 -19.66 2.95
CA LEU A 232 1.70 -19.17 4.30
C LEU A 232 2.98 -19.79 4.89
N GLY A 233 3.22 -21.07 4.61
CA GLY A 233 4.48 -21.75 4.96
C GLY A 233 5.69 -21.11 4.27
N MET A 234 5.58 -20.73 3.00
CA MET A 234 6.64 -20.01 2.27
C MET A 234 6.94 -18.65 2.91
N VAL A 235 5.90 -17.90 3.30
CA VAL A 235 6.04 -16.64 4.04
C VAL A 235 6.78 -16.87 5.36
N ALA A 236 6.34 -17.81 6.19
CA ALA A 236 6.96 -18.11 7.48
C ALA A 236 8.45 -18.50 7.34
N ASN A 237 8.77 -19.35 6.36
CA ASN A 237 10.15 -19.76 6.07
C ASN A 237 11.03 -18.57 5.65
N SER A 238 10.48 -17.61 4.89
CA SER A 238 11.22 -16.41 4.49
C SER A 238 11.58 -15.53 5.70
N CYS A 239 10.65 -15.38 6.66
CA CYS A 239 10.88 -14.63 7.90
C CYS A 239 11.92 -15.33 8.79
N LEU A 240 11.83 -16.66 8.91
CA LEU A 240 12.82 -17.46 9.65
C LEU A 240 14.22 -17.30 9.06
N ALA A 241 14.36 -17.46 7.75
CA ALA A 241 15.65 -17.29 7.07
C ALA A 241 16.24 -15.88 7.24
N CYS A 242 15.39 -14.86 7.36
CA CYS A 242 15.83 -13.50 7.68
C CYS A 242 16.36 -13.39 9.12
N HIS A 243 15.63 -13.93 10.09
CA HIS A 243 16.02 -13.90 11.51
C HIS A 243 17.26 -14.73 11.81
N GLU A 244 17.35 -15.97 11.31
CA GLU A 244 18.54 -16.83 11.50
C GLU A 244 19.84 -16.21 10.97
N ARG A 245 19.73 -15.31 9.99
CA ARG A 245 20.89 -14.69 9.34
C ARG A 245 21.33 -13.38 9.98
N LEU A 246 20.38 -12.61 10.53
CA LEU A 246 20.60 -11.19 10.86
C LEU A 246 20.18 -10.81 12.29
N ARG A 247 19.49 -11.70 13.00
CA ARG A 247 19.03 -11.49 14.37
C ARG A 247 19.75 -12.42 15.36
N ASP A 248 19.92 -13.68 14.97
CA ASP A 248 20.60 -14.72 15.74
C ASP A 248 22.10 -14.82 15.35
#